data_AF-A0A661R2I3-F1
#
_entry.id   AF-A0A661R2I3-F1
#
_cell.length_a   1.000
_cell.length_b   1.000
_cell.length_c   1.000
_cell.angle_alpha   90.00
_cell.angle_beta   90.00
_cell.angle_gamma   90.00
#
_symmetry.space_group_name_H-M   'P 1'
#
loop_
_entity.id
_entity.type
_entity.pdbx_description
1 polymer ?
#
loop_
_entity_poly.entity_id
_entity_poly.type
_entity_poly.pdbx_seq_one_letter_code
_entity_poly.pdbx_strand_id
1 'polypeptide(L)'
;MGTEENKAKPVKKRYYRKRVRIFNLIDKIKLWPSRTGQLHGILSIDITGDTARLTTHCNKEFIITNSLNSRAGRWLRNKWFVNVCPKCGVPDWKLEKYSSTLFKRNQGSMLIKNQSSLLQADRKK
;
A
#
# COMPACT_ATOMS: atom_id res chain seq x y z
N MET A 1 26.09 15.61 43.86
CA MET A 1 26.57 14.93 42.64
C MET A 1 25.36 14.71 41.73
N GLY A 2 25.12 15.61 40.78
CA GLY A 2 24.03 15.47 39.81
C GLY A 2 24.48 14.54 38.68
N THR A 3 23.76 13.45 38.47
CA THR A 3 23.98 12.55 37.33
C THR A 3 23.42 13.20 36.07
N GLU A 4 24.28 13.56 35.14
CA GLU A 4 23.89 14.05 33.82
C GLU A 4 23.27 12.91 33.01
N GLU A 5 21.99 13.04 32.69
CA GLU A 5 21.25 12.11 31.85
C GLU A 5 21.78 12.16 30.40
N ASN A 6 22.44 11.08 30.01
CA ASN A 6 23.01 10.90 28.68
C ASN A 6 21.88 10.79 27.62
N LYS A 7 21.49 11.91 27.01
CA LYS A 7 20.47 11.94 25.94
C LYS A 7 20.89 11.06 24.76
N ALA A 8 20.24 9.91 24.62
CA ALA A 8 20.43 9.01 23.50
C ALA A 8 20.13 9.74 22.17
N LYS A 9 21.08 9.72 21.24
CA LYS A 9 20.91 10.29 19.89
C LYS A 9 19.77 9.55 19.18
N PRO A 10 18.80 10.24 18.56
CA PRO A 10 17.69 9.59 17.88
C PRO A 10 18.24 8.70 16.75
N VAL A 11 17.90 7.42 16.81
CA VAL A 11 18.31 6.43 15.81
C VAL A 11 17.90 6.95 14.43
N LYS A 12 18.89 7.16 13.54
CA LYS A 12 18.66 7.64 12.17
C LYS A 12 17.68 6.70 11.47
N LYS A 13 16.45 7.18 11.20
CA LYS A 13 15.41 6.45 10.48
C LYS A 13 15.92 6.16 9.05
N ARG A 14 16.43 4.95 8.81
CA ARG A 14 16.86 4.52 7.46
C ARG A 14 15.62 4.12 6.65
N TYR A 15 15.17 5.01 5.76
CA TYR A 15 14.07 4.76 4.83
C TYR A 15 14.58 3.98 3.61
N TYR A 16 14.20 2.71 3.39
CA TYR A 16 14.53 2.05 2.11
C TYR A 16 13.61 0.88 1.66
N ARG A 17 12.72 1.18 0.69
CA ARG A 17 12.66 0.67 -0.71
C ARG A 17 11.61 1.51 -1.47
N LYS A 18 11.97 2.16 -2.58
CA LYS A 18 11.13 3.17 -3.28
C LYS A 18 10.23 2.65 -4.40
N ARG A 19 10.39 1.41 -4.89
CA ARG A 19 9.72 0.94 -6.12
C ARG A 19 9.24 -0.51 -5.97
N VAL A 20 8.00 -0.67 -5.52
CA VAL A 20 7.25 -1.94 -5.60
C VAL A 20 6.08 -1.69 -6.54
N ARG A 21 5.71 -2.69 -7.33
CA ARG A 21 4.54 -2.63 -8.22
C ARG A 21 3.28 -2.32 -7.41
N ILE A 22 2.41 -1.47 -7.96
CA ILE A 22 1.28 -0.94 -7.20
C ILE A 22 0.33 -2.04 -6.72
N PHE A 23 0.07 -3.08 -7.51
CA PHE A 23 -0.82 -4.19 -7.14
C PHE A 23 -0.38 -4.87 -5.85
N ASN A 24 0.91 -5.17 -5.73
CA ASN A 24 1.49 -5.80 -4.54
C ASN A 24 1.35 -4.90 -3.30
N LEU A 25 1.45 -3.58 -3.50
CA LEU A 25 1.37 -2.61 -2.41
C LEU A 25 -0.06 -2.50 -1.88
N ILE A 26 -1.04 -2.36 -2.77
CA ILE A 26 -2.45 -2.21 -2.41
C ILE A 26 -3.06 -3.52 -1.90
N ASP A 27 -2.59 -4.67 -2.40
CA ASP A 27 -3.05 -5.97 -1.90
C ASP A 27 -2.64 -6.18 -0.43
N LYS A 28 -1.45 -5.70 -0.04
CA LYS A 28 -0.97 -5.79 1.34
C LYS A 28 -1.60 -4.76 2.27
N ILE A 29 -1.71 -3.51 1.83
CA ILE A 29 -2.16 -2.40 2.67
C ILE A 29 -3.70 -2.35 2.74
N LYS A 30 -4.39 -2.75 1.67
CA LYS A 30 -5.84 -2.63 1.49
C LYS A 30 -6.39 -1.20 1.68
N LEU A 31 -5.57 -0.20 1.34
CA LEU A 31 -5.94 1.22 1.31
C LEU A 31 -5.58 1.85 -0.04
N TRP A 32 -6.36 2.85 -0.46
CA TRP A 32 -6.19 3.54 -1.72
C TRP A 32 -6.23 5.08 -1.55
N PRO A 33 -5.15 5.80 -1.87
CA PRO A 33 -5.17 7.25 -1.90
C PRO A 33 -5.74 7.73 -3.24
N SER A 34 -6.82 8.51 -3.19
CA SER A 34 -7.38 9.18 -4.36
C SER A 34 -6.52 10.36 -4.81
N ARG A 35 -6.76 10.89 -6.02
CA ARG A 35 -6.04 12.06 -6.56
C ARG A 35 -6.27 13.34 -5.75
N THR A 36 -7.40 13.44 -5.04
CA THR A 36 -7.72 14.57 -4.14
C THR A 36 -7.08 14.42 -2.76
N GLY A 37 -6.46 13.27 -2.49
CA GLY A 37 -5.80 12.97 -1.22
C GLY A 37 -6.70 12.40 -0.14
N GLN A 38 -7.95 12.06 -0.47
CA GLN A 38 -8.79 11.25 0.39
C GLN A 38 -8.34 9.78 0.38
N LEU A 39 -8.16 9.20 1.56
CA LEU A 39 -7.75 7.80 1.77
C LEU A 39 -8.99 6.90 1.88
N HIS A 40 -9.06 5.90 1.00
CA HIS A 40 -10.16 4.93 0.95
C HIS A 40 -9.72 3.56 1.44
N GLY A 41 -10.66 2.81 2.01
CA GLY A 41 -10.51 1.37 2.19
C GLY A 41 -10.82 0.62 0.90
N ILE A 42 -10.00 -0.36 0.54
CA ILE A 42 -10.21 -1.21 -0.63
C ILE A 42 -11.08 -2.40 -0.25
N LEU A 43 -12.14 -2.63 -1.02
CA LEU A 43 -13.03 -3.78 -0.91
C LEU A 43 -12.52 -4.94 -1.77
N SER A 44 -12.33 -4.71 -3.07
CA SER A 44 -11.87 -5.73 -4.02
C SER A 44 -10.89 -5.15 -5.05
N ILE A 45 -10.12 -6.04 -5.67
CA ILE A 45 -9.19 -5.73 -6.75
C ILE A 45 -9.29 -6.87 -7.77
N ASP A 46 -9.79 -6.55 -8.95
CA ASP A 46 -9.96 -7.50 -10.05
C ASP A 46 -8.89 -7.23 -11.10
N ILE A 47 -7.87 -8.09 -11.15
CA ILE A 47 -6.70 -7.91 -12.01
C ILE A 47 -6.97 -8.52 -13.38
N THR A 48 -6.77 -7.74 -14.45
CA THR A 48 -6.86 -8.15 -15.84
C THR A 48 -5.58 -7.74 -16.58
N GLY A 49 -4.64 -8.68 -16.69
CA GLY A 49 -3.34 -8.45 -17.30
C GLY A 49 -2.52 -7.40 -16.54
N ASP A 50 -2.16 -6.30 -17.21
CA ASP A 50 -1.42 -5.19 -16.60
C ASP A 50 -2.34 -4.11 -15.98
N THR A 51 -3.65 -4.30 -16.07
CA THR A 51 -4.65 -3.39 -15.52
C THR A 51 -5.44 -4.08 -14.40
N ALA A 52 -6.06 -3.31 -13.52
CA ALA A 52 -6.97 -3.82 -12.51
C ALA A 52 -8.12 -2.85 -12.27
N ARG A 53 -9.30 -3.40 -12.00
CA ARG A 53 -10.43 -2.66 -11.44
C ARG A 53 -10.33 -2.73 -9.92
N LEU A 54 -10.29 -1.56 -9.29
CA LEU A 54 -10.23 -1.42 -7.84
C LEU A 54 -11.54 -0.85 -7.34
N THR A 55 -12.19 -1.57 -6.44
CA THR A 55 -13.46 -1.15 -5.82
C THR A 55 -13.20 -0.82 -4.36
N THR A 56 -13.62 0.37 -3.92
CA THR A 56 -13.50 0.80 -2.52
C THR A 56 -14.74 0.42 -1.71
N HIS A 57 -14.63 0.45 -0.39
CA HIS A 57 -15.79 0.26 0.51
C HIS A 57 -16.88 1.34 0.37
N CYS A 58 -16.57 2.47 -0.25
CA CYS A 58 -17.58 3.48 -0.59
C CYS A 58 -18.11 3.35 -2.02
N ASN A 59 -17.94 2.17 -2.63
CA ASN A 59 -18.39 1.79 -3.98
C ASN A 59 -17.86 2.69 -5.11
N LYS A 60 -16.68 3.29 -4.90
CA LYS A 60 -15.97 3.98 -5.99
C LYS A 60 -15.09 2.98 -6.72
N GLU A 61 -15.15 3.04 -8.03
CA GLU A 61 -14.33 2.20 -8.91
C GLU A 61 -13.18 3.00 -9.52
N PHE A 62 -12.02 2.36 -9.63
CA PHE A 62 -10.83 2.94 -10.26
C PHE A 62 -10.19 1.91 -11.18
N ILE A 63 -9.88 2.32 -12.40
CA ILE A 63 -9.04 1.55 -13.31
C ILE A 63 -7.59 1.97 -13.09
N ILE A 64 -6.74 1.00 -12.76
CA ILE A 64 -5.33 1.23 -12.41
C ILE A 64 -4.41 0.31 -13.21
N THR A 65 -3.22 0.79 -13.55
CA THR A 65 -2.19 0.00 -14.23
C THR A 65 -1.11 -0.46 -13.26
N ASN A 66 -0.42 -1.56 -13.56
CA ASN A 66 0.56 -2.17 -12.68
C ASN A 66 1.93 -1.45 -12.70
N SER A 67 1.95 -0.15 -12.41
CA SER A 67 3.15 0.66 -12.49
C SER A 67 4.05 0.56 -11.24
N LEU A 68 5.38 0.58 -11.47
CA LEU A 68 6.40 0.76 -10.42
C LEU A 68 6.46 2.20 -9.88
N ASN A 69 6.03 3.16 -10.70
CA ASN A 69 6.19 4.60 -10.46
C ASN A 69 4.85 5.32 -10.25
N SER A 70 3.79 4.57 -9.93
CA SER A 70 2.46 5.16 -9.74
C SER A 70 2.44 6.23 -8.65
N ARG A 71 1.68 7.30 -8.89
CA ARG A 71 1.44 8.37 -7.91
C ARG A 71 0.83 7.77 -6.63
N ALA A 72 -0.20 6.94 -6.76
CA ALA A 72 -0.83 6.28 -5.62
C ALA A 72 0.17 5.44 -4.82
N GLY A 73 1.08 4.72 -5.50
CA GLY A 73 2.13 3.97 -4.83
C GLY A 73 3.10 4.85 -4.06
N ARG A 74 3.51 5.98 -4.64
CA ARG A 74 4.34 6.98 -3.95
C ARG A 74 3.64 7.50 -2.70
N TRP A 75 2.36 7.83 -2.82
CA TRP A 75 1.55 8.34 -1.71
C TRP A 75 1.43 7.31 -0.59
N LEU A 76 1.11 6.06 -0.94
CA LEU A 76 1.01 4.96 0.03
C LEU A 76 2.32 4.71 0.78
N ARG A 77 3.46 4.78 0.08
CA ARG A 77 4.79 4.59 0.70
C ARG A 77 5.18 5.74 1.61
N ASN A 78 4.88 6.97 1.19
CA ASN A 78 5.20 8.18 1.96
C ASN A 78 4.12 8.52 3.00
N LYS A 79 3.02 7.76 3.04
CA LYS A 79 1.87 7.99 3.92
C LYS A 79 1.23 9.36 3.73
N TRP A 80 1.19 9.80 2.47
CA TRP A 80 0.56 11.06 2.11
C TRP A 80 -0.93 10.85 1.89
N PHE A 81 -1.74 11.54 2.69
CA PHE A 81 -3.18 11.73 2.51
C PHE A 81 -3.59 12.98 3.28
N VAL A 82 -4.70 13.59 2.89
CA VAL A 82 -5.25 14.81 3.51
C VAL A 82 -6.28 14.42 4.56
N ASN A 83 -7.20 13.52 4.20
CA ASN A 83 -8.24 13.03 5.09
C ASN A 83 -8.59 11.58 4.76
N VAL A 84 -9.25 10.91 5.69
CA VAL A 84 -9.79 9.56 5.50
C VAL A 84 -11.23 9.67 5.00
N CYS A 85 -11.64 8.80 4.09
CA CYS A 85 -13.00 8.80 3.57
C CYS A 85 -13.98 8.38 4.68
N PRO A 86 -14.95 9.24 5.07
CA PRO A 86 -15.89 8.91 6.14
C PRO A 86 -16.80 7.74 5.75
N LYS A 87 -17.19 7.65 4.47
CA LYS A 87 -18.01 6.55 3.93
C LYS A 87 -17.31 5.20 3.95
N CYS A 88 -15.98 5.16 3.89
CA CYS A 88 -15.26 3.90 3.96
C CYS A 88 -15.16 3.35 5.38
N GLY A 89 -15.41 4.17 6.41
CA GLY A 89 -15.35 3.76 7.82
C GLY A 89 -14.05 3.02 8.16
N VAL A 90 -12.89 3.51 7.69
CA VAL A 90 -11.61 2.83 7.92
C VAL A 90 -11.33 2.81 9.42
N PRO A 91 -11.22 1.65 10.08
CA PRO A 91 -11.04 1.58 11.53
C PRO A 91 -9.73 2.21 11.99
N ASP A 92 -9.74 2.81 13.18
CA ASP A 92 -8.58 3.51 13.73
C ASP A 92 -7.35 2.63 13.89
N TRP A 93 -7.52 1.39 14.35
CA TRP A 93 -6.42 0.43 14.47
C TRP A 93 -5.72 0.17 13.12
N LYS A 94 -6.45 0.23 12.00
CA LYS A 94 -5.88 0.04 10.65
C LYS A 94 -5.09 1.29 10.23
N LEU A 95 -5.59 2.48 10.58
CA LEU A 95 -4.89 3.75 10.36
C LEU A 95 -3.61 3.82 11.19
N GLU A 96 -3.67 3.42 12.46
CA GLU A 96 -2.52 3.36 13.36
C GLU A 96 -1.50 2.31 12.89
N LYS A 97 -1.96 1.13 12.48
CA LYS A 97 -1.09 0.12 11.88
C LYS A 97 -0.42 0.67 10.61
N TYR A 98 -1.16 1.36 9.75
CA TYR A 98 -0.62 1.95 8.54
C TYR A 98 0.39 3.07 8.84
N SER A 99 0.10 3.93 9.82
CA SER A 99 0.96 5.04 10.23
C SER A 99 2.26 4.57 10.91
N SER A 100 2.21 3.46 11.65
CA SER A 100 3.37 2.86 12.33
C SER A 100 4.20 1.94 11.42
N THR A 101 3.59 1.28 10.43
CA THR A 101 4.29 0.29 9.58
C THR A 101 5.39 0.94 8.74
N LEU A 102 6.61 0.39 8.82
CA LEU A 102 7.74 0.80 7.99
C LEU A 102 8.14 -0.35 7.05
N PHE A 103 8.35 -0.03 5.77
CA PHE A 103 8.82 -1.00 4.79
C PHE A 103 10.30 -1.32 5.03
N LYS A 104 10.60 -2.50 5.60
CA LYS A 104 11.98 -3.02 5.73
C LYS A 104 12.48 -3.59 4.39
N ARG A 105 13.79 -3.50 4.15
CA ARG A 105 14.49 -3.80 2.88
C ARG A 105 14.12 -5.15 2.23
N ASN A 106 13.83 -6.19 3.01
CA ASN A 106 13.59 -7.55 2.48
C ASN A 106 12.10 -7.96 2.44
N GLN A 107 11.18 -7.17 3.00
CA GLN A 107 9.77 -7.55 3.12
C GLN A 107 8.96 -7.36 1.82
N GLY A 108 9.45 -6.54 0.88
CA GLY A 108 8.75 -6.26 -0.38
C GLY A 108 9.02 -7.25 -1.52
N SER A 109 10.14 -7.99 -1.48
CA SER A 109 10.53 -8.94 -2.54
C SER A 109 9.80 -10.29 -2.47
N MET A 110 9.23 -10.64 -1.31
CA MET A 110 8.35 -11.82 -1.18
C MET A 110 6.94 -11.58 -1.73
N LEU A 111 6.60 -10.36 -2.16
CA LEU A 111 5.27 -10.02 -2.70
C LEU A 111 5.11 -10.41 -4.17
N ILE A 112 6.12 -11.05 -4.78
CA ILE A 112 6.00 -11.61 -6.13
C ILE A 112 5.16 -12.89 -6.01
N LYS A 113 3.83 -12.75 -5.98
CA LYS A 113 2.99 -13.85 -6.46
C LYS A 113 3.13 -13.85 -7.98
N ASN A 114 3.96 -14.76 -8.50
CA ASN A 114 3.95 -15.08 -9.92
C ASN A 114 2.55 -15.61 -10.25
N GLN A 115 1.66 -14.75 -10.74
CA GLN A 115 0.36 -15.15 -11.31
C GLN A 115 0.51 -15.51 -12.78
N SER A 116 1.58 -16.20 -13.15
CA SER A 116 1.72 -16.85 -14.46
C SER A 116 1.25 -18.31 -14.44
N SER A 117 1.01 -18.91 -13.27
CA SER A 117 0.59 -20.32 -13.14
C SER A 117 -0.92 -20.58 -13.28
N LEU A 118 -1.77 -19.54 -13.24
CA LEU A 118 -3.23 -19.70 -13.37
C LEU A 118 -3.74 -19.59 -14.82
N LEU A 119 -2.90 -19.17 -15.78
CA LEU A 119 -3.29 -19.05 -17.20
C LEU A 119 -2.87 -20.24 -18.07
N GLN A 120 -2.18 -21.24 -17.50
CA GLN A 120 -1.74 -22.44 -18.24
C GLN A 120 -2.57 -23.70 -17.92
N ALA A 121 -3.48 -23.67 -16.95
CA ALA A 121 -4.33 -24.81 -16.61
C ALA A 121 -5.52 -24.99 -17.56
N ASP A 122 -5.98 -23.92 -18.21
CA ASP A 122 -7.24 -23.93 -18.99
C ASP A 122 -7.04 -24.06 -20.52
N ARG A 123 -5.84 -24.42 -20.99
CA ARG A 123 -5.56 -24.66 -22.43
C ARG A 123 -5.23 -26.09 -22.82
N LYS A 124 -5.39 -27.06 -21.90
CA LYS A 124 -5.30 -28.49 -22.22
C LYS A 124 -6.64 -29.15 -21.99
N LYS A 125 -7.53 -29.04 -22.96
CA LYS A 125 -8.52 -30.07 -23.24
C LYS A 125 -8.79 -30.11 -24.73
#